data_AF-A0A1B4XGW7-F1
#
_entry.id   AF-A0A1B4XGW7-F1
#
_cell.length_a   1.000
_cell.length_b   1.000
_cell.length_c   1.000
_cell.angle_alpha   90.00
_cell.angle_beta   90.00
_cell.angle_gamma   90.00
#
_symmetry.space_group_name_H-M   'P 1'
#
loop_
_entity.id
_entity.type
_entity.pdbx_description
1 polymer ?
#
loop_
_entity_poly.entity_id
_entity_poly.type
_entity_poly.pdbx_seq_one_letter_code
_entity_poly.pdbx_strand_id
1 'polypeptide(L)'
;MQAAYTDAAGRTATSAATTNLGAGTLTSQTLTAGVYEWGSAVTIPTDLTFSGSATDVWILKVAGTLDMAAAKNVILSGGALPQNIFWQVSGAVTMGAGTHFEGVILGQTGITFGSLASINGRLLSQTAVVLDTTTVTVP
;
A
#
# COMPACT_ATOMS: atom_id res chain seq x y z
N MET A 1 11.16 0.03 12.99
CA MET A 1 9.91 0.47 12.32
C MET A 1 9.82 1.99 12.22
N GLN A 2 9.86 2.73 13.34
CA GLN A 2 9.77 4.21 13.32
C GLN A 2 10.73 4.90 12.34
N ALA A 3 12.00 4.51 12.30
CA ALA A 3 12.96 5.10 11.36
C ALA A 3 12.56 4.92 9.89
N ALA A 4 12.07 3.73 9.51
CA ALA A 4 11.59 3.45 8.16
C ALA A 4 10.32 4.25 7.82
N TYR A 5 9.41 4.41 8.79
CA TYR A 5 8.22 5.26 8.63
C TYR A 5 8.63 6.72 8.35
N THR A 6 9.55 7.27 9.16
CA THR A 6 10.03 8.65 9.01
C THR A 6 10.78 8.86 7.70
N ASP A 7 11.62 7.90 7.28
CA ASP A 7 12.31 7.94 5.98
C ASP A 7 11.33 7.93 4.81
N ALA A 8 10.36 7.01 4.78
CA ALA A 8 9.34 6.94 3.75
C ALA A 8 8.49 8.22 3.68
N ALA A 9 8.06 8.75 4.84
CA ALA A 9 7.31 9.99 4.92
C ALA A 9 8.11 11.22 4.45
N GLY A 10 9.44 11.19 4.60
CA GLY A 10 10.34 12.26 4.18
C GLY A 10 10.68 12.28 2.68
N ARG A 11 10.31 11.25 1.91
CA ARG A 11 10.59 11.21 0.46
C ARG A 11 9.76 12.24 -0.30
N THR A 12 10.36 12.85 -1.31
CA THR A 12 9.69 13.78 -2.22
C THR A 12 9.00 13.03 -3.35
N ALA A 13 7.79 13.44 -3.74
CA ALA A 13 7.11 12.87 -4.91
C ALA A 13 7.98 12.97 -6.16
N THR A 14 7.92 11.93 -6.99
CA THR A 14 8.74 11.86 -8.22
C THR A 14 8.38 12.93 -9.23
N SER A 15 7.09 13.28 -9.34
CA SER A 15 6.61 14.34 -10.23
C SER A 15 5.24 14.84 -9.81
N ALA A 16 4.77 15.94 -10.40
CA ALA A 16 3.40 16.41 -10.21
C ALA A 16 2.34 15.36 -10.58
N ALA A 17 2.65 14.43 -11.50
CA ALA A 17 1.74 13.34 -11.89
C ALA A 17 1.57 12.26 -10.80
N THR A 18 2.48 12.20 -9.83
CA THR A 18 2.42 11.25 -8.71
C THR A 18 1.90 11.90 -7.41
N THR A 19 1.51 13.17 -7.45
CA THR A 19 0.87 13.90 -6.35
C THR A 19 -0.65 13.87 -6.52
N ASN A 20 -1.36 13.39 -5.50
CA ASN A 20 -2.82 13.25 -5.44
C ASN A 20 -3.40 12.51 -6.65
N LEU A 21 -2.69 11.49 -7.16
CA LEU A 21 -3.13 10.70 -8.30
C LEU A 21 -4.56 10.15 -8.08
N GLY A 22 -5.43 10.31 -9.08
CA GLY A 22 -6.84 9.89 -8.99
C GLY A 22 -7.64 10.62 -7.90
N ALA A 23 -7.16 11.77 -7.41
CA ALA A 23 -7.73 12.46 -6.25
C ALA A 23 -7.92 11.53 -5.02
N GLY A 24 -7.01 10.57 -4.85
CA GLY A 24 -7.06 9.57 -3.79
C GLY A 24 -7.86 8.30 -4.14
N THR A 25 -8.60 8.26 -5.25
CA THR A 25 -9.30 7.03 -5.68
C THR A 25 -8.56 6.36 -6.83
N LEU A 26 -8.00 5.17 -6.58
CA LEU A 26 -7.17 4.43 -7.54
C LEU A 26 -7.99 3.41 -8.33
N THR A 27 -8.82 3.90 -9.26
CA THR A 27 -9.62 3.06 -10.15
C THR A 27 -8.82 2.61 -11.37
N SER A 28 -8.61 1.30 -11.50
CA SER A 28 -7.92 0.60 -12.59
C SER A 28 -6.52 1.15 -12.89
N GLN A 29 -5.80 1.57 -11.85
CA GLN A 29 -4.50 2.21 -12.00
C GLN A 29 -3.37 1.19 -12.20
N THR A 30 -2.42 1.56 -13.05
CA THR A 30 -1.10 0.91 -13.15
C THR A 30 -0.03 1.91 -12.71
N LEU A 31 0.70 1.58 -11.65
CA LEU A 31 1.72 2.44 -11.05
C LEU A 31 3.11 1.98 -11.49
N THR A 32 3.86 2.89 -12.10
CA THR A 32 5.28 2.73 -12.42
C THR A 32 6.15 3.11 -11.23
N ALA A 33 7.43 2.74 -11.24
CA ALA A 33 8.37 3.04 -10.16
C ALA A 33 8.35 4.54 -9.78
N GLY A 34 8.39 4.85 -8.48
CA GLY A 34 8.41 6.22 -8.01
C GLY A 34 7.81 6.44 -6.61
N VAL A 35 7.87 7.71 -6.20
CA VAL A 35 7.28 8.20 -4.96
C VAL A 35 5.95 8.86 -5.29
N TYR A 36 4.88 8.30 -4.76
CA TYR A 36 3.52 8.81 -4.84
C TYR A 36 3.14 9.44 -3.51
N GLU A 37 2.40 10.53 -3.54
CA GLU A 37 1.93 11.18 -2.34
C GLU A 37 0.48 11.63 -2.45
N TRP A 38 -0.26 11.46 -1.36
CA TRP A 38 -1.61 11.96 -1.19
C TRP A 38 -1.68 12.76 0.10
N GLY A 39 -2.20 13.98 0.00
CA GLY A 39 -2.55 14.81 1.15
C GLY A 39 -3.86 14.40 1.83
N SER A 40 -4.46 13.30 1.37
CA SER A 40 -5.78 12.81 1.74
C SER A 40 -5.77 11.29 1.96
N ALA A 41 -6.94 10.74 2.30
CA ALA A 41 -7.17 9.30 2.24
C ALA A 41 -7.02 8.76 0.81
N VAL A 42 -6.69 7.47 0.73
CA VAL A 42 -6.59 6.71 -0.52
C VAL A 42 -7.54 5.50 -0.47
N THR A 43 -8.31 5.33 -1.54
CA THR A 43 -9.23 4.20 -1.74
C THR A 43 -8.83 3.42 -2.98
N ILE A 44 -8.81 2.09 -2.88
CA ILE A 44 -8.54 1.14 -3.96
C ILE A 44 -9.84 0.34 -4.23
N PRO A 45 -10.74 0.84 -5.10
CA PRO A 45 -12.04 0.19 -5.36
C PRO A 45 -11.95 -0.98 -6.35
N THR A 46 -10.88 -1.03 -7.15
CA THR A 46 -10.62 -2.05 -8.18
C THR A 46 -9.26 -2.70 -7.95
N ASP A 47 -8.87 -3.64 -8.82
CA ASP A 47 -7.49 -4.13 -8.82
C ASP A 47 -6.50 -2.97 -9.10
N LEU A 48 -5.31 -3.07 -8.50
CA LEU A 48 -4.22 -2.11 -8.60
C LEU A 48 -2.98 -2.82 -9.11
N THR A 49 -2.35 -2.31 -10.17
CA THR A 49 -1.14 -2.94 -10.74
C THR A 49 0.11 -2.12 -10.41
N PHE A 50 1.17 -2.78 -9.99
CA PHE A 50 2.54 -2.26 -9.98
C PHE A 50 3.29 -2.86 -11.17
N SER A 51 3.87 -2.00 -12.01
CA SER A 51 4.59 -2.41 -13.22
C SER A 51 5.98 -1.81 -13.25
N GLY A 52 6.97 -2.69 -13.21
CA GLY A 52 8.39 -2.34 -13.20
C GLY A 52 9.27 -3.57 -13.08
N SER A 53 10.57 -3.36 -13.05
CA SER A 53 11.60 -4.39 -12.91
C SER A 53 11.79 -4.85 -11.46
N ALA A 54 12.59 -5.89 -11.27
CA ALA A 54 12.94 -6.42 -9.94
C ALA A 54 13.76 -5.44 -9.08
N THR A 55 14.32 -4.38 -9.69
CA THR A 55 15.10 -3.35 -9.00
C THR A 55 14.32 -2.05 -8.76
N ASP A 56 13.14 -1.93 -9.35
CA ASP A 56 12.30 -0.74 -9.20
C ASP A 56 11.66 -0.68 -7.82
N VAL A 57 11.45 0.54 -7.33
CA VAL A 57 10.94 0.83 -5.98
C VAL A 57 9.73 1.76 -6.07
N TRP A 58 8.74 1.47 -5.22
CA TRP A 58 7.55 2.29 -5.03
C TRP A 58 7.44 2.73 -3.58
N ILE A 59 7.22 4.02 -3.37
CA ILE A 59 6.95 4.58 -2.04
C ILE A 59 5.66 5.38 -2.13
N LEU A 60 4.65 4.93 -1.39
CA LEU A 60 3.31 5.50 -1.40
C LEU A 60 3.06 6.16 -0.05
N LYS A 61 3.00 7.49 -0.04
CA LYS A 61 2.78 8.30 1.16
C LYS A 61 1.32 8.72 1.25
N VAL A 62 0.62 8.31 2.30
CA VAL A 62 -0.81 8.58 2.50
C VAL A 62 -1.01 9.39 3.78
N ALA A 63 -1.32 10.68 3.63
CA ALA A 63 -1.69 11.58 4.72
C ALA A 63 -3.18 11.42 5.11
N GLY A 64 -3.63 10.18 5.26
CA GLY A 64 -5.01 9.80 5.58
C GLY A 64 -5.13 8.29 5.77
N THR A 65 -6.34 7.75 5.62
CA THR A 65 -6.58 6.31 5.62
C THR A 65 -6.20 5.66 4.29
N LEU A 66 -5.95 4.35 4.32
CA LEU A 66 -5.80 3.52 3.12
C LEU A 66 -6.86 2.41 3.17
N ASP A 67 -7.78 2.41 2.22
CA ASP A 67 -8.91 1.49 2.21
C ASP A 67 -8.96 0.72 0.87
N MET A 68 -8.94 -0.61 0.91
CA MET A 68 -9.08 -1.46 -0.27
C MET A 68 -10.39 -2.24 -0.21
N ALA A 69 -11.17 -2.17 -1.30
CA ALA A 69 -12.44 -2.88 -1.40
C ALA A 69 -12.25 -4.40 -1.35
N ALA A 70 -13.26 -5.11 -0.86
CA ALA A 70 -13.25 -6.57 -0.77
C ALA A 70 -13.07 -7.25 -2.15
N ALA A 71 -12.46 -8.43 -2.16
CA ALA A 71 -12.21 -9.24 -3.36
C ALA A 71 -11.51 -8.45 -4.49
N LYS A 72 -10.50 -7.66 -4.12
CA LYS A 72 -9.58 -6.96 -5.05
C LYS A 72 -8.15 -7.44 -4.85
N ASN A 73 -7.34 -7.25 -5.87
CA ASN A 73 -5.97 -7.71 -5.91
C ASN A 73 -5.01 -6.56 -6.21
N VAL A 74 -3.88 -6.57 -5.51
CA VAL A 74 -2.67 -5.90 -5.97
C VAL A 74 -1.91 -6.87 -6.87
N ILE A 75 -1.58 -6.42 -8.08
CA ILE A 75 -0.97 -7.24 -9.13
C ILE A 75 0.44 -6.72 -9.41
N LEU A 76 1.42 -7.62 -9.44
CA LEU A 76 2.80 -7.29 -9.81
C LEU A 76 3.06 -7.74 -11.24
N SER A 77 3.66 -6.86 -12.04
CA SER A 77 4.02 -7.14 -13.44
C SER A 77 5.39 -6.56 -13.80
N GLY A 78 5.98 -7.04 -14.90
CA GLY A 78 7.31 -6.60 -15.36
C GLY A 78 8.50 -7.11 -14.54
N GLY A 79 8.26 -7.87 -13.47
CA GLY A 79 9.28 -8.32 -12.53
C GLY A 79 9.28 -7.56 -11.20
N ALA A 80 8.32 -6.65 -10.98
CA ALA A 80 8.14 -5.96 -9.71
C ALA A 80 8.07 -6.94 -8.53
N LEU A 81 8.74 -6.59 -7.43
CA LEU A 81 8.83 -7.43 -6.24
C LEU A 81 8.09 -6.79 -5.06
N PRO A 82 7.39 -7.58 -4.22
CA PRO A 82 6.65 -7.06 -3.07
C PRO A 82 7.55 -6.29 -2.09
N GLN A 83 8.76 -6.80 -1.86
CA GLN A 83 9.75 -6.20 -0.96
C GLN A 83 10.20 -4.78 -1.36
N ASN A 84 9.90 -4.33 -2.58
CA ASN A 84 10.23 -2.99 -3.08
C ASN A 84 9.04 -2.01 -3.06
N ILE A 85 7.87 -2.43 -2.56
CA ILE A 85 6.67 -1.60 -2.48
C ILE A 85 6.44 -1.21 -1.03
N PHE A 86 6.51 0.09 -0.73
CA PHE A 86 6.37 0.63 0.61
C PHE A 86 5.16 1.55 0.71
N TRP A 87 4.25 1.24 1.62
CA TRP A 87 3.09 2.07 1.94
C TRP A 87 3.29 2.73 3.30
N GLN A 88 3.53 4.04 3.32
CA GLN A 88 3.54 4.83 4.54
C GLN A 88 2.17 5.46 4.72
N VAL A 89 1.46 5.10 5.79
CA VAL A 89 0.08 5.54 6.03
C VAL A 89 -0.03 6.16 7.42
N SER A 90 -0.49 7.41 7.47
CA SER A 90 -0.68 8.15 8.73
C SER A 90 -2.00 7.82 9.44
N GLY A 91 -3.03 7.45 8.68
CA GLY A 91 -4.31 6.97 9.19
C GLY A 91 -4.35 5.45 9.36
N ALA A 92 -5.57 4.93 9.45
CA ALA A 92 -5.82 3.49 9.53
C ALA A 92 -5.72 2.85 8.14
N VAL A 93 -5.37 1.57 8.13
CA VAL A 93 -5.33 0.74 6.92
C VAL A 93 -6.42 -0.32 7.03
N THR A 94 -7.30 -0.39 6.04
CA THR A 94 -8.40 -1.35 6.00
C THR A 94 -8.37 -2.13 4.69
N MET A 95 -8.25 -3.45 4.78
CA MET A 95 -8.31 -4.35 3.63
C MET A 95 -9.59 -5.19 3.76
N GLY A 96 -10.51 -5.02 2.80
CA GLY A 96 -11.77 -5.75 2.78
C GLY A 96 -11.58 -7.27 2.69
N ALA A 97 -12.62 -8.04 3.04
CA ALA A 97 -12.56 -9.50 2.99
C ALA A 97 -12.11 -10.03 1.61
N GLY A 98 -11.32 -11.10 1.60
CA GLY A 98 -10.85 -11.75 0.38
C GLY A 98 -9.94 -10.90 -0.51
N THR A 99 -9.36 -9.81 -0.01
CA THR A 99 -8.33 -9.05 -0.75
C THR A 99 -7.02 -9.83 -0.87
N HIS A 100 -6.25 -9.55 -1.92
CA HIS A 100 -4.84 -9.90 -2.01
C HIS A 100 -3.99 -8.62 -2.09
N PHE A 101 -3.03 -8.47 -1.19
CA PHE A 101 -2.19 -7.29 -1.09
C PHE A 101 -0.71 -7.63 -1.29
N GLU A 102 0.07 -6.65 -1.76
CA GLU A 102 1.50 -6.78 -2.03
C GLU A 102 2.25 -5.59 -1.42
N GLY A 103 3.30 -5.88 -0.65
CA GLY A 103 4.23 -4.86 -0.14
C GLY A 103 4.33 -4.72 1.38
N VAL A 104 5.12 -3.72 1.79
CA VAL A 104 5.41 -3.40 3.19
C VAL A 104 4.53 -2.23 3.62
N ILE A 105 3.66 -2.46 4.61
CA ILE A 105 2.80 -1.43 5.19
C ILE A 105 3.46 -0.88 6.46
N LEU A 106 3.74 0.41 6.46
CA LEU A 106 4.24 1.23 7.56
C LEU A 106 3.07 2.11 8.06
N GLY A 107 2.22 1.55 8.94
CA GLY A 107 1.05 2.23 9.49
C GLY A 107 1.34 2.97 10.79
N GLN A 108 1.01 4.25 10.87
CA GLN A 108 1.07 5.01 12.12
C GLN A 108 -0.04 4.61 13.09
N THR A 109 -1.18 4.16 12.56
CA THR A 109 -2.29 3.64 13.38
C THR A 109 -2.62 2.20 12.99
N GLY A 110 -3.87 1.77 13.18
CA GLY A 110 -4.27 0.37 13.08
C GLY A 110 -4.20 -0.16 11.64
N ILE A 111 -3.89 -1.45 11.52
CA ILE A 111 -3.98 -2.20 10.26
C ILE A 111 -4.99 -3.33 10.44
N THR A 112 -6.03 -3.37 9.60
CA THR A 112 -7.09 -4.37 9.66
C THR A 112 -7.20 -5.10 8.32
N PHE A 113 -7.15 -6.43 8.36
CA PHE A 113 -7.46 -7.30 7.22
C PHE A 113 -8.72 -8.10 7.54
N GLY A 114 -9.71 -8.02 6.66
CA GLY A 114 -10.95 -8.77 6.76
C GLY A 114 -10.78 -10.26 6.47
N SER A 115 -11.86 -11.01 6.68
CA SER A 115 -11.90 -12.46 6.52
C SER A 115 -11.30 -12.94 5.20
N LEU A 116 -10.45 -13.97 5.25
CA LEU A 116 -9.84 -14.63 4.08
C LEU A 116 -8.99 -13.71 3.18
N ALA A 117 -8.64 -12.51 3.66
CA ALA A 117 -7.68 -11.68 2.94
C ALA A 117 -6.27 -12.29 3.00
N SER A 118 -5.38 -11.82 2.13
CA SER A 118 -4.00 -12.28 2.05
C SER A 118 -3.03 -11.15 1.74
N ILE A 119 -1.79 -11.30 2.17
CA ILE A 119 -0.70 -10.39 1.82
C ILE A 119 0.63 -11.13 1.65
N ASN A 120 1.36 -10.77 0.60
CA ASN A 120 2.78 -11.02 0.45
C ASN A 120 3.53 -9.74 0.84
N GLY A 121 4.07 -9.69 2.06
CA GLY A 121 4.48 -8.42 2.63
C GLY A 121 4.78 -8.43 4.12
N ARG A 122 4.75 -7.22 4.70
CA ARG A 122 4.95 -7.00 6.14
C ARG A 122 3.93 -5.98 6.65
N LEU A 123 3.31 -6.29 7.78
CA LEU A 123 2.35 -5.42 8.47
C LEU A 123 3.05 -4.78 9.68
N LEU A 124 3.53 -3.55 9.51
CA LEU A 124 4.23 -2.83 10.56
C LEU A 124 3.35 -1.67 11.03
N SER A 125 2.62 -1.85 12.15
CA SER A 125 1.78 -0.84 12.79
C SER A 125 2.43 -0.27 14.06
N GLN A 126 2.23 1.02 14.35
CA GLN A 126 2.61 1.62 15.65
C GLN A 126 1.54 1.41 16.74
N THR A 127 0.39 0.83 16.38
CA THR A 127 -0.71 0.53 17.32
C THR A 127 -1.07 -0.96 17.26
N ALA A 128 -2.20 -1.32 16.65
CA ALA A 128 -2.68 -2.70 16.57
C ALA A 128 -2.73 -3.21 15.13
N VAL A 129 -2.58 -4.53 14.98
CA VAL A 129 -2.88 -5.27 13.76
C VAL A 129 -4.02 -6.23 14.07
N VAL A 130 -5.09 -6.19 13.28
CA VAL A 130 -6.27 -7.05 13.41
C VAL A 130 -6.39 -7.91 12.15
N LEU A 131 -6.42 -9.23 12.35
CA LEU A 131 -6.51 -10.21 11.28
C LEU A 131 -7.73 -11.10 11.52
N ASP A 132 -8.50 -11.34 10.47
CA ASP A 132 -9.56 -12.34 10.44
C ASP A 132 -9.22 -13.37 9.37
N THR A 133 -8.81 -14.57 9.81
CA THR A 133 -8.47 -15.70 8.92
C THR A 133 -7.55 -15.28 7.75
N THR A 134 -6.66 -14.32 8.02
CA THR A 134 -5.84 -13.66 7.01
C THR A 134 -4.53 -14.43 6.83
N THR A 135 -4.12 -14.66 5.58
CA THR A 135 -2.81 -15.25 5.27
C THR A 135 -1.74 -14.16 5.12
N VAL A 136 -0.66 -14.24 5.89
CA VAL A 136 0.46 -13.29 5.83
C VAL A 136 1.74 -14.05 5.48
N THR A 137 2.32 -13.74 4.32
CA THR A 137 3.56 -14.35 3.83
C THR A 137 4.63 -13.28 3.72
N VAL A 138 5.82 -13.51 4.26
CA VAL A 138 6.95 -12.59 4.12
C VAL A 138 7.59 -12.79 2.73
N PRO A 139 7.98 -11.72 2.02
CA PRO A 139 8.73 -11.82 0.76
C PRO A 139 10.10 -12.50 0.94
#